data_AF-A0A6I0E0P2-F1
#
_entry.id   AF-A0A6I0E0P2-F1
#
_cell.length_a   1.000
_cell.length_b   1.000
_cell.length_c   1.000
_cell.angle_alpha   90.00
_cell.angle_beta   90.00
_cell.angle_gamma   90.00
#
_symmetry.space_group_name_H-M   'P 1'
#
loop_
_entity.id
_entity.type
_entity.pdbx_description
1 polymer ?
#
loop_
_entity_poly.entity_id
_entity_poly.type
_entity_poly.pdbx_seq_one_letter_code
_entity_poly.pdbx_strand_id
1 'polypeptide(L)'
;MVTYEGGVKVTENRLLQKIECKSGGTTFRTYEFTYQTPYRQNTTTLTHIGCTTPSGKSLNPLRFFYGEGNTAYAYTKAETQLLEWYTNAQPGQLIVSKGKFDYGTDDDGLISLPNKNPYWQHYRNSTWFRRSQNRYDNQYSGTEKIFLYSGLNSGFADPMPNLTTEAGFTDVFTANIDGKYEEEVIKVNNTVSGSYDRLQFKVYSVNLYT
;
A
#
# COMPACT_ATOMS: atom_id res chain seq x y z
N MET A 1 -12.18 -36.33 -0.72
CA MET A 1 -10.72 -36.53 -0.61
C MET A 1 -10.46 -37.87 0.08
N VAL A 2 -9.39 -38.59 -0.25
CA VAL A 2 -8.98 -39.80 0.48
C VAL A 2 -7.76 -39.44 1.31
N THR A 3 -7.84 -39.66 2.61
CA THR A 3 -6.73 -39.47 3.55
C THR A 3 -6.46 -40.79 4.28
N TYR A 4 -5.28 -40.92 4.90
CA TYR A 4 -4.93 -42.07 5.71
C TYR A 4 -4.57 -41.60 7.11
N GLU A 5 -5.30 -42.09 8.11
CA GLU A 5 -5.08 -41.77 9.52
C GLU A 5 -4.82 -43.07 10.28
N GLY A 6 -3.69 -43.16 10.98
CA GLY A 6 -3.29 -44.40 11.69
C GLY A 6 -3.14 -45.63 10.78
N GLY A 7 -2.88 -45.43 9.47
CA GLY A 7 -2.80 -46.51 8.49
C GLY A 7 -4.16 -46.97 7.93
N VAL A 8 -5.27 -46.32 8.32
CA VAL A 8 -6.61 -46.64 7.85
C VAL A 8 -7.07 -45.59 6.83
N LYS A 9 -7.69 -46.05 5.74
CA LYS A 9 -8.28 -45.17 4.72
C LYS A 9 -9.50 -44.45 5.30
N VAL A 10 -9.47 -43.13 5.26
CA VAL A 10 -10.58 -42.24 5.61
C VAL A 10 -11.06 -41.55 4.32
N THR A 11 -12.38 -41.39 4.18
CA THR A 11 -12.97 -40.71 3.03
C THR A 11 -13.97 -39.67 3.53
N GLU A 12 -13.70 -38.40 3.21
CA GLU A 12 -14.66 -37.31 3.40
C GLU A 12 -15.28 -36.92 2.05
N ASN A 13 -16.59 -37.15 1.96
CA ASN A 13 -17.40 -36.94 0.75
C ASN A 13 -18.70 -36.17 1.04
N ARG A 14 -18.80 -35.52 2.20
CA ARG A 14 -19.98 -34.75 2.61
C ARG A 14 -19.60 -33.30 2.87
N LEU A 15 -20.47 -32.40 2.47
CA LEU A 15 -20.40 -30.98 2.81
C LEU A 15 -21.56 -30.63 3.73
N LEU A 16 -21.31 -29.76 4.69
CA LEU A 16 -22.33 -29.28 5.61
C LEU A 16 -23.26 -28.32 4.87
N GLN A 17 -24.49 -28.72 4.57
CA GLN A 17 -25.43 -27.87 3.83
C GLN A 17 -26.15 -26.85 4.72
N LYS A 18 -26.48 -27.24 5.96
CA LYS A 18 -27.37 -26.47 6.83
C LYS A 18 -27.13 -26.75 8.31
N ILE A 19 -27.24 -25.73 9.14
CA ILE A 19 -27.34 -25.84 10.61
C ILE A 19 -28.68 -25.25 11.05
N GLU A 20 -29.49 -26.03 11.76
CA GLU A 20 -30.74 -25.57 12.37
C GLU A 20 -30.55 -25.39 13.88
N CYS A 21 -30.72 -24.17 14.38
CA CYS A 21 -30.70 -23.90 15.81
C CYS A 21 -32.12 -24.08 16.36
N LYS A 22 -32.27 -25.05 17.29
CA LYS A 22 -33.55 -25.40 17.89
C LYS A 22 -33.53 -25.17 19.40
N SER A 23 -34.66 -24.75 19.95
CA SER A 23 -34.94 -24.72 21.38
C SER A 23 -36.32 -25.32 21.62
N GLY A 24 -36.43 -26.29 22.53
CA GLY A 24 -37.69 -27.01 22.77
C GLY A 24 -38.30 -27.64 21.51
N GLY A 25 -37.47 -28.11 20.57
CA GLY A 25 -37.91 -28.68 19.29
C GLY A 25 -38.28 -27.65 18.20
N THR A 26 -38.35 -26.37 18.55
CA THR A 26 -38.66 -25.29 17.60
C THR A 26 -37.39 -24.69 17.01
N THR A 27 -37.28 -24.67 15.68
CA THR A 27 -36.20 -23.95 14.98
C THR A 27 -36.42 -22.45 15.09
N PHE A 28 -35.39 -21.68 15.45
CA PHE A 28 -35.47 -20.20 15.49
C PHE A 28 -34.42 -19.52 14.61
N ARG A 29 -33.39 -20.25 14.17
CA ARG A 29 -32.41 -19.83 13.17
C ARG A 29 -32.04 -21.01 12.28
N THR A 30 -31.85 -20.71 11.00
CA THR A 30 -31.29 -21.64 10.03
C THR A 30 -30.12 -20.97 9.33
N TYR A 31 -28.96 -21.61 9.37
CA TYR A 31 -27.79 -21.21 8.60
C TYR A 31 -27.64 -22.13 7.39
N GLU A 32 -27.54 -21.56 6.21
CA GLU A 32 -27.35 -22.31 4.96
C GLU A 32 -26.01 -21.98 4.32
N PHE A 33 -25.33 -23.02 3.84
CA PHE A 33 -23.97 -22.96 3.33
C PHE A 33 -24.01 -23.20 1.82
N THR A 34 -23.51 -22.26 1.04
CA THR A 34 -23.37 -22.42 -0.41
C THR A 34 -21.91 -22.63 -0.76
N TYR A 35 -21.66 -23.62 -1.60
CA TYR A 35 -20.33 -23.98 -2.05
C TYR A 35 -20.18 -23.81 -3.55
N GLN A 36 -18.97 -23.54 -3.98
CA GLN A 36 -18.58 -23.53 -5.39
C GLN A 36 -17.41 -24.48 -5.58
N THR A 37 -17.41 -25.24 -6.67
CA THR A 37 -16.27 -26.06 -7.07
C THR A 37 -15.74 -25.51 -8.40
N PRO A 38 -14.68 -24.68 -8.38
CA PRO A 38 -14.09 -24.16 -9.60
C PRO A 38 -13.51 -25.30 -10.44
N TYR A 39 -13.86 -25.33 -11.73
CA TYR A 39 -13.43 -26.37 -12.68
C TYR A 39 -11.91 -26.59 -12.70
N ARG A 40 -11.12 -25.53 -12.53
CA ARG A 40 -9.64 -25.60 -12.58
C ARG A 40 -8.98 -26.10 -11.29
N GLN A 41 -9.61 -25.92 -10.13
CA GLN A 41 -8.99 -26.18 -8.83
C GLN A 41 -9.39 -27.53 -8.24
N ASN A 42 -10.44 -28.16 -8.77
CA ASN A 42 -11.02 -29.43 -8.30
C ASN A 42 -11.20 -29.50 -6.76
N THR A 43 -11.41 -28.33 -6.15
CA THR A 43 -11.51 -28.13 -4.71
C THR A 43 -12.76 -27.33 -4.44
N THR A 44 -13.63 -27.83 -3.55
CA THR A 44 -14.88 -27.15 -3.21
C THR A 44 -14.63 -26.14 -2.10
N THR A 45 -15.05 -24.89 -2.31
CA THR A 45 -14.88 -23.79 -1.35
C THR A 45 -16.24 -23.20 -0.93
N LEU A 46 -16.32 -22.72 0.30
CA LEU A 46 -17.55 -22.14 0.88
C LEU A 46 -17.66 -20.66 0.47
N THR A 47 -18.62 -20.30 -0.38
CA THR A 47 -18.73 -18.92 -0.89
C THR A 47 -19.75 -18.06 -0.16
N HIS A 48 -20.70 -18.69 0.56
CA HIS A 48 -21.82 -18.00 1.17
C HIS A 48 -22.29 -18.69 2.44
N ILE A 49 -22.51 -17.91 3.50
CA ILE A 49 -23.30 -18.33 4.67
C ILE A 49 -24.49 -17.39 4.80
N GLY A 50 -25.68 -17.93 4.55
CA GLY A 50 -26.96 -17.26 4.77
C GLY A 50 -27.50 -17.56 6.17
N CYS A 51 -28.32 -16.66 6.70
CA CYS A 51 -29.02 -16.87 7.96
C CYS A 51 -30.47 -16.40 7.85
N THR A 52 -31.40 -17.31 8.11
CA THR A 52 -32.84 -17.07 8.00
C THR A 52 -33.57 -17.41 9.31
N THR A 53 -34.67 -16.70 9.56
CA THR A 53 -35.64 -17.07 10.59
C THR A 53 -36.74 -17.94 9.99
N PRO A 54 -37.51 -18.69 10.83
CA PRO A 54 -38.69 -19.43 10.36
C PRO A 54 -39.73 -18.54 9.66
N SER A 55 -39.77 -17.25 9.99
CA SER A 55 -40.63 -16.25 9.35
C SER A 55 -40.12 -15.76 7.98
N GLY A 56 -39.02 -16.31 7.47
CA GLY A 56 -38.44 -15.96 6.17
C GLY A 56 -37.60 -14.68 6.17
N LYS A 57 -37.43 -14.00 7.31
CA LYS A 57 -36.53 -12.84 7.40
C LYS A 57 -35.08 -13.31 7.37
N SER A 58 -34.24 -12.61 6.62
CA SER A 58 -32.84 -12.96 6.42
C SER A 58 -31.91 -11.89 7.00
N LEU A 59 -30.76 -12.30 7.52
CA LEU A 59 -29.65 -11.39 7.81
C LEU A 59 -28.79 -11.16 6.56
N ASN A 60 -27.97 -10.12 6.59
CA ASN A 60 -26.94 -9.94 5.57
C ASN A 60 -26.00 -11.16 5.58
N PRO A 61 -25.78 -11.81 4.42
CA PRO A 61 -24.99 -13.02 4.37
C PRO A 61 -23.50 -12.70 4.49
N LEU A 62 -22.73 -13.67 4.99
CA LEU A 62 -21.28 -13.65 4.88
C LEU A 62 -20.90 -14.18 3.50
N ARG A 63 -20.05 -13.45 2.78
CA ARG A 63 -19.55 -13.83 1.45
C ARG A 63 -18.04 -14.00 1.51
N PHE A 64 -17.55 -15.07 0.91
CA PHE A 64 -16.13 -15.41 0.88
C PHE A 64 -15.66 -15.43 -0.57
N PHE A 65 -14.50 -14.83 -0.79
CA PHE A 65 -13.83 -14.82 -2.08
C PHE A 65 -12.47 -15.51 -1.90
N TYR A 66 -12.16 -16.41 -2.82
CA TYR A 66 -10.91 -17.15 -2.82
C TYR A 66 -10.11 -16.75 -4.06
N GLY A 67 -8.79 -16.79 -3.98
CA GLY A 67 -7.94 -16.60 -5.14
C GLY A 67 -8.27 -17.62 -6.23
N GLU A 68 -8.36 -17.19 -7.48
CA GLU A 68 -8.74 -18.03 -8.62
C GLU A 68 -7.66 -19.06 -8.99
N GLY A 69 -6.51 -19.05 -8.31
CA GLY A 69 -5.37 -19.90 -8.66
C GLY A 69 -4.75 -19.54 -10.01
N ASN A 70 -5.16 -18.42 -10.60
CA ASN A 70 -4.48 -17.76 -11.71
C ASN A 70 -3.20 -17.12 -11.17
N THR A 71 -2.21 -17.94 -10.83
CA THR A 71 -0.83 -17.48 -10.65
C THR A 71 -0.22 -17.38 -12.04
N ALA A 72 0.33 -16.22 -12.39
CA ALA A 72 1.11 -16.10 -13.62
C ALA A 72 2.18 -17.21 -13.62
N TYR A 73 2.15 -18.09 -14.62
CA TYR A 73 3.08 -19.23 -14.72
C TYR A 73 4.53 -18.78 -14.90
N ALA A 74 4.72 -17.51 -15.26
CA ALA A 74 6.01 -16.84 -15.34
C ALA A 74 5.83 -15.37 -14.96
N TYR A 75 6.83 -14.80 -14.29
CA TYR A 75 6.94 -13.36 -14.16
C TYR A 75 7.51 -12.80 -15.46
N THR A 76 6.82 -11.82 -16.04
CA THR A 76 7.40 -11.01 -17.12
C THR A 76 8.21 -9.88 -16.49
N LYS A 77 9.46 -9.74 -16.91
CA LYS A 77 10.29 -8.59 -16.57
C LYS A 77 10.24 -7.61 -17.72
N ALA A 78 9.91 -6.36 -17.43
CA ALA A 78 10.16 -5.23 -18.32
C ALA A 78 11.21 -4.33 -17.66
N GLU A 79 11.99 -3.64 -18.48
CA GLU A 79 12.98 -2.66 -18.03
C GLU A 79 12.62 -1.32 -18.64
N THR A 80 12.69 -0.26 -17.82
CA THR A 80 12.54 1.12 -18.24
C THR A 80 13.80 1.88 -17.84
N GLN A 81 14.34 2.67 -18.75
CA GLN A 81 15.51 3.50 -18.50
C GLN A 81 15.07 4.88 -18.02
N LEU A 82 15.42 5.23 -16.78
CA LEU A 82 15.25 6.60 -16.29
C LEU A 82 16.21 7.51 -17.06
N LEU A 83 15.74 8.67 -17.53
CA LEU A 83 16.56 9.60 -18.35
C LEU A 83 17.39 10.57 -17.49
N GLU A 84 17.02 10.76 -16.23
CA GLU A 84 17.79 11.47 -15.22
C GLU A 84 17.66 10.72 -13.89
N TRP A 85 18.71 10.69 -13.07
CA TRP A 85 18.69 10.06 -11.74
C TRP A 85 19.89 10.51 -10.90
N TYR A 86 19.91 10.16 -9.62
CA TYR A 86 21.09 10.35 -8.77
C TYR A 86 22.21 9.37 -9.16
N THR A 87 23.25 9.88 -9.82
CA THR A 87 24.41 9.08 -10.25
C THR A 87 25.23 8.56 -9.07
N ASN A 88 25.76 7.33 -9.18
CA ASN A 88 26.69 6.70 -8.22
C ASN A 88 26.16 6.53 -6.79
N ALA A 89 24.84 6.58 -6.60
CA ALA A 89 24.23 6.31 -5.30
C ALA A 89 24.49 4.86 -4.86
N GLN A 90 25.01 4.69 -3.66
CA GLN A 90 25.20 3.38 -3.03
C GLN A 90 23.88 2.87 -2.44
N PRO A 91 23.74 1.54 -2.25
CA PRO A 91 22.58 0.99 -1.55
C PRO A 91 22.31 1.71 -0.22
N GLY A 92 21.05 2.12 -0.02
CA GLY A 92 20.63 2.87 1.17
C GLY A 92 20.80 4.39 1.11
N GLN A 93 21.41 4.94 0.06
CA GLN A 93 21.56 6.39 -0.13
C GLN A 93 20.36 7.06 -0.82
N LEU A 94 19.41 6.27 -1.33
CA LEU A 94 18.18 6.76 -1.93
C LEU A 94 16.98 6.18 -1.18
N ILE A 95 15.97 7.04 -1.00
CA ILE A 95 14.61 6.63 -0.71
C ILE A 95 13.91 6.48 -2.06
N VAL A 96 13.19 5.38 -2.21
CA VAL A 96 12.37 5.11 -3.39
C VAL A 96 10.98 4.70 -2.90
N SER A 97 9.95 5.37 -3.41
CA SER A 97 8.56 5.03 -3.11
C SER A 97 7.74 4.94 -4.38
N LYS A 98 6.73 4.07 -4.34
CA LYS A 98 5.79 3.83 -5.44
C LYS A 98 4.55 4.69 -5.23
N GLY A 99 3.96 5.17 -6.32
CA GLY A 99 2.66 5.83 -6.33
C GLY A 99 1.83 5.46 -7.56
N LYS A 100 0.60 6.01 -7.65
CA LYS A 100 -0.28 5.88 -8.83
C LYS A 100 -0.60 7.26 -9.42
N PHE A 101 0.27 7.74 -10.29
CA PHE A 101 0.18 9.09 -10.88
C PHE A 101 -0.82 9.19 -12.03
N ASP A 102 -1.01 8.10 -12.78
CA ASP A 102 -1.92 8.00 -13.91
C ASP A 102 -2.95 6.90 -13.65
N TYR A 103 -4.22 7.28 -13.58
CA TYR A 103 -5.28 6.33 -13.31
C TYR A 103 -5.90 5.77 -14.58
N GLY A 104 -6.24 4.49 -14.55
CA GLY A 104 -6.84 3.79 -15.69
C GLY A 104 -5.82 3.17 -16.65
N THR A 105 -4.53 3.43 -16.45
CA THR A 105 -3.43 2.70 -17.08
C THR A 105 -2.86 1.68 -16.11
N ASP A 106 -2.02 0.75 -16.59
CA ASP A 106 -1.22 -0.14 -15.74
C ASP A 106 0.07 0.56 -15.25
N ASP A 107 0.20 1.87 -15.50
CA ASP A 107 1.43 2.60 -15.26
C ASP A 107 1.57 3.02 -13.80
N ASP A 108 2.72 2.72 -13.22
CA ASP A 108 3.04 3.07 -11.84
C ASP A 108 3.88 4.34 -11.80
N GLY A 109 3.74 5.09 -10.72
CA GLY A 109 4.60 6.22 -10.38
C GLY A 109 5.78 5.80 -9.52
N LEU A 110 6.92 6.46 -9.69
CA LEU A 110 8.10 6.30 -8.85
C LEU A 110 8.57 7.65 -8.32
N ILE A 111 8.80 7.74 -7.01
CA ILE A 111 9.48 8.86 -6.37
C ILE A 111 10.87 8.41 -5.97
N SER A 112 11.89 9.23 -6.25
CA SER A 112 13.26 8.99 -5.79
C SER A 112 13.92 10.26 -5.26
N LEU A 113 14.54 10.16 -4.09
CA LEU A 113 15.26 11.25 -3.43
C LEU A 113 16.41 10.72 -2.55
N PRO A 114 17.39 11.56 -2.17
CA PRO A 114 18.46 11.15 -1.26
C PRO A 114 17.91 10.75 0.11
N ASN A 115 18.46 9.69 0.70
CA ASN A 115 18.12 9.27 2.05
C ASN A 115 18.94 10.06 3.08
N LYS A 116 18.46 11.23 3.47
CA LYS A 116 19.05 12.04 4.55
C LYS A 116 18.11 12.10 5.75
N ASN A 117 18.66 12.33 6.95
CA ASN A 117 17.86 12.40 8.17
C ASN A 117 17.32 13.83 8.40
N PRO A 118 16.00 14.05 8.39
CA PRO A 118 15.42 15.36 8.68
C PRO A 118 15.47 15.74 10.17
N TYR A 119 15.75 14.78 11.06
CA TYR A 119 15.77 14.93 12.53
C TYR A 119 17.10 14.43 13.12
N TRP A 120 18.23 14.92 12.62
CA TRP A 120 19.53 14.54 13.18
C TRP A 120 19.76 15.25 14.53
N GLN A 121 19.95 14.48 15.60
CA GLN A 121 20.23 15.06 16.91
C GLN A 121 21.63 15.68 16.95
N HIS A 122 21.69 16.99 17.11
CA HIS A 122 22.91 17.74 17.35
C HIS A 122 23.08 18.00 18.85
N TYR A 123 24.17 17.48 19.40
CA TYR A 123 24.60 17.81 20.76
C TYR A 123 26.00 18.41 20.75
N ARG A 124 26.18 19.50 21.49
CA ARG A 124 27.48 20.12 21.71
C ARG A 124 27.61 20.57 23.16
N ASN A 125 28.69 20.14 23.81
CA ASN A 125 29.05 20.57 25.15
C ASN A 125 29.33 22.08 25.22
N SER A 126 29.13 22.67 26.40
CA SER A 126 29.58 24.02 26.68
C SER A 126 31.10 24.06 26.82
N THR A 127 31.69 25.21 26.49
CA THR A 127 33.10 25.55 26.75
C THR A 127 33.13 26.92 27.42
N TRP A 128 34.31 27.35 27.88
CA TRP A 128 34.42 28.66 28.53
C TRP A 128 33.91 29.82 27.65
N PHE A 129 34.03 29.73 26.32
CA PHE A 129 33.59 30.81 25.42
C PHE A 129 32.29 30.51 24.67
N ARG A 130 31.63 29.36 24.91
CA ARG A 130 30.45 28.94 24.12
C ARG A 130 29.46 28.14 24.95
N ARG A 131 28.17 28.46 24.83
CA ARG A 131 27.08 27.68 25.44
C ARG A 131 26.90 26.31 24.76
N SER A 132 26.38 25.36 25.54
CA SER A 132 25.95 24.06 25.04
C SER A 132 24.78 24.21 24.06
N GLN A 133 24.64 23.25 23.16
CA GLN A 133 23.53 23.19 22.20
C GLN A 133 22.96 21.77 22.20
N ASN A 134 21.63 21.68 22.18
CA ASN A 134 20.90 20.45 21.96
C ASN A 134 19.70 20.78 21.06
N ARG A 135 19.74 20.33 19.81
CA ARG A 135 18.70 20.61 18.81
C ARG A 135 18.65 19.51 17.75
N TYR A 136 17.60 19.52 16.93
CA TYR A 136 17.54 18.69 15.74
C TYR A 136 17.94 19.52 14.51
N ASP A 137 18.92 19.01 13.76
CA ASP A 137 19.36 19.58 12.49
C ASP A 137 18.78 18.75 11.34
N ASN A 138 18.26 19.43 10.34
CA ASN A 138 17.80 18.80 9.11
C ASN A 138 18.99 18.64 8.16
N GLN A 139 19.28 17.42 7.72
CA GLN A 139 20.41 17.15 6.83
C GLN A 139 20.11 17.43 5.34
N TYR A 140 18.86 17.71 4.98
CA TYR A 140 18.52 18.24 3.66
C TYR A 140 18.87 19.73 3.59
N SER A 141 19.62 20.13 2.56
CA SER A 141 19.91 21.54 2.30
C SER A 141 18.72 22.31 1.77
N GLY A 142 17.70 21.60 1.27
CA GLY A 142 16.53 22.17 0.62
C GLY A 142 16.70 22.32 -0.89
N THR A 143 17.83 21.89 -1.44
CA THR A 143 18.14 21.97 -2.87
C THR A 143 18.21 20.60 -3.53
N GLU A 144 18.10 19.53 -2.76
CA GLU A 144 18.05 18.18 -3.32
C GLU A 144 16.82 18.02 -4.20
N LYS A 145 17.03 17.49 -5.40
CA LYS A 145 15.96 17.18 -6.35
C LYS A 145 15.15 15.98 -5.87
N ILE A 146 13.84 16.05 -6.01
CA ILE A 146 12.92 14.94 -5.83
C ILE A 146 12.51 14.54 -7.25
N PHE A 147 12.94 13.35 -7.66
CA PHE A 147 12.55 12.81 -8.95
C PHE A 147 11.17 12.16 -8.83
N LEU A 148 10.28 12.52 -9.73
CA LEU A 148 8.97 11.89 -9.91
C LEU A 148 8.96 11.33 -11.32
N TYR A 149 8.72 10.04 -11.49
CA TYR A 149 8.64 9.40 -12.81
C TYR A 149 7.24 8.86 -13.01
N SER A 150 6.62 9.24 -14.12
CA SER A 150 5.51 8.54 -14.75
C SER A 150 6.03 7.84 -16.02
N GLY A 151 5.22 7.00 -16.66
CA GLY A 151 5.59 6.32 -17.91
C GLY A 151 6.49 5.10 -17.73
N LEU A 152 6.51 4.47 -16.55
CA LEU A 152 7.36 3.31 -16.25
C LEU A 152 6.99 2.06 -17.06
N ASN A 153 5.80 2.04 -17.66
CA ASN A 153 5.37 1.00 -18.60
C ASN A 153 6.07 1.09 -19.99
N SER A 154 6.84 2.15 -20.25
CA SER A 154 7.52 2.40 -21.51
C SER A 154 9.04 2.15 -21.40
N GLY A 155 9.75 2.15 -22.53
CA GLY A 155 11.20 1.88 -22.54
C GLY A 155 12.06 2.96 -21.88
N PHE A 156 11.54 4.19 -21.76
CA PHE A 156 12.23 5.33 -21.17
C PHE A 156 11.28 6.17 -20.33
N ALA A 157 11.72 6.66 -19.18
CA ALA A 157 10.93 7.54 -18.34
C ALA A 157 11.68 8.85 -18.07
N ASP A 158 11.08 9.95 -18.50
CA ASP A 158 11.53 11.30 -18.14
C ASP A 158 11.05 11.66 -16.73
N PRO A 159 11.87 12.33 -15.91
CA PRO A 159 11.38 12.89 -14.68
C PRO A 159 10.39 14.01 -14.97
N MET A 160 9.30 14.04 -14.21
CA MET A 160 8.38 15.18 -14.16
C MET A 160 9.12 16.45 -13.68
N PRO A 161 8.56 17.66 -13.92
CA PRO A 161 9.23 18.93 -13.62
C PRO A 161 9.86 19.04 -12.23
N ASN A 162 10.95 19.81 -12.15
CA ASN A 162 11.83 19.89 -10.99
C ASN A 162 11.10 20.21 -9.67
N LEU A 163 10.97 19.20 -8.80
CA LEU A 163 10.64 19.37 -7.40
C LEU A 163 11.93 19.31 -6.58
N THR A 164 12.07 20.18 -5.57
CA THR A 164 13.16 20.12 -4.60
C THR A 164 12.65 19.93 -3.19
N THR A 165 13.53 19.51 -2.28
CA THR A 165 13.23 19.32 -0.85
C THR A 165 12.74 20.62 -0.21
N GLU A 166 13.35 21.76 -0.52
CA GLU A 166 13.15 23.06 0.12
C GLU A 166 13.46 23.08 1.63
N ALA A 167 13.46 24.27 2.23
CA ALA A 167 13.77 24.45 3.64
C ALA A 167 12.81 23.65 4.54
N GLY A 168 13.38 22.90 5.49
CA GLY A 168 12.60 22.14 6.47
C GLY A 168 12.00 20.84 5.95
N PHE A 169 12.41 20.35 4.77
CA PHE A 169 11.90 19.10 4.20
C PHE A 169 11.90 17.94 5.20
N THR A 170 10.77 17.26 5.31
CA THR A 170 10.63 16.11 6.19
C THR A 170 10.35 14.85 5.41
N ASP A 171 9.38 14.91 4.48
CA ASP A 171 8.90 13.71 3.79
C ASP A 171 8.19 14.07 2.46
N VAL A 172 8.07 13.06 1.59
CA VAL A 172 7.26 13.10 0.37
C VAL A 172 6.59 11.75 0.17
N PHE A 173 5.28 11.75 -0.01
CA PHE A 173 4.49 10.53 -0.21
C PHE A 173 3.31 10.78 -1.14
N THR A 174 2.66 9.70 -1.58
CA THR A 174 1.47 9.77 -2.42
C THR A 174 0.24 9.40 -1.60
N ALA A 175 -0.87 10.09 -1.87
CA ALA A 175 -2.15 9.73 -1.28
C ALA A 175 -3.28 10.23 -2.18
N ASN A 176 -4.34 9.43 -2.30
CA ASN A 176 -5.62 9.87 -2.84
C ASN A 176 -6.34 10.72 -1.78
N ILE A 177 -6.39 12.03 -2.00
CA ILE A 177 -7.02 12.97 -1.05
C ILE A 177 -8.27 13.66 -1.60
N ASP A 178 -8.50 13.61 -2.90
CA ASP A 178 -9.64 14.27 -3.56
C ASP A 178 -10.76 13.30 -3.95
N GLY A 179 -10.57 12.00 -3.70
CA GLY A 179 -11.52 10.94 -4.01
C GLY A 179 -11.55 10.56 -5.49
N LYS A 180 -10.68 11.15 -6.33
CA LYS A 180 -10.37 10.62 -7.65
C LYS A 180 -9.45 9.43 -7.49
N TYR A 181 -9.21 8.72 -8.58
CA TYR A 181 -8.47 7.48 -8.49
C TYR A 181 -6.95 7.62 -8.72
N GLU A 182 -6.49 8.81 -9.07
CA GLU A 182 -5.08 9.19 -9.10
C GLU A 182 -4.62 9.55 -7.68
N GLU A 183 -3.32 9.43 -7.42
CA GLU A 183 -2.73 9.88 -6.15
C GLU A 183 -2.00 11.20 -6.33
N GLU A 184 -2.29 12.16 -5.44
CA GLU A 184 -1.52 13.39 -5.34
C GLU A 184 -0.17 13.14 -4.66
N VAL A 185 0.85 13.88 -5.09
CA VAL A 185 2.15 13.94 -4.40
C VAL A 185 2.07 14.98 -3.29
N ILE A 186 2.29 14.55 -2.06
CA ILE A 186 2.26 15.40 -0.86
C ILE A 186 3.68 15.54 -0.34
N LYS A 187 4.18 16.77 -0.35
CA LYS A 187 5.47 17.14 0.24
C LYS A 187 5.28 17.84 1.57
N VAL A 188 6.01 17.40 2.59
CA VAL A 188 5.94 17.93 3.95
C VAL A 188 7.23 18.68 4.29
N ASN A 189 7.07 19.91 4.76
CA ASN A 189 8.15 20.74 5.27
C ASN A 189 7.79 21.27 6.65
N ASN A 190 8.69 21.09 7.63
CA ASN A 190 8.57 21.68 8.95
C ASN A 190 9.64 22.76 9.15
N THR A 191 9.20 23.99 9.40
CA THR A 191 10.08 25.16 9.60
C THR A 191 9.74 25.86 10.90
N VAL A 192 10.68 26.58 11.50
CA VAL A 192 10.40 27.41 12.68
C VAL A 192 9.87 28.78 12.23
N SER A 193 8.74 29.19 12.79
CA SER A 193 8.11 30.50 12.58
C SER A 193 7.90 31.19 13.93
N GLY A 194 8.87 32.00 14.36
CA GLY A 194 8.89 32.59 15.69
C GLY A 194 9.14 31.52 16.76
N SER A 195 8.21 31.37 17.70
CA SER A 195 8.25 30.35 18.76
C SER A 195 7.48 29.08 18.43
N TYR A 196 6.97 28.95 17.20
CA TYR A 196 6.12 27.84 16.78
C TYR A 196 6.74 27.07 15.61
N ASP A 197 6.42 25.79 15.55
CA ASP A 197 6.63 24.99 14.36
C ASP A 197 5.56 25.33 13.32
N ARG A 198 6.00 25.50 12.08
CA ARG A 198 5.15 25.71 10.90
C ARG A 198 5.30 24.50 10.00
N LEU A 199 4.32 23.62 10.11
CA LEU A 199 4.15 22.47 9.23
C LEU A 199 3.42 22.89 7.96
N GLN A 200 4.06 22.69 6.81
CA GLN A 200 3.51 23.00 5.50
C GLN A 200 3.36 21.72 4.68
N PHE A 201 2.17 21.52 4.14
CA PHE A 201 1.87 20.49 3.15
C PHE A 201 1.75 21.18 1.79
N LYS A 202 2.58 20.76 0.84
CA LYS A 202 2.44 21.14 -0.57
C LYS A 202 1.90 19.92 -1.31
N VAL A 203 0.73 20.09 -1.91
CA VAL A 203 0.04 19.04 -2.67
C VAL A 203 0.23 19.35 -4.14
N TYR A 204 0.65 18.35 -4.91
CA TYR A 204 0.82 18.43 -6.35
C TYR A 204 -0.05 17.38 -7.02
N SER A 205 -0.86 17.83 -7.97
CA SER A 205 -1.53 16.94 -8.91
C SER A 205 -0.60 16.70 -10.10
N VAL A 206 -0.58 15.48 -10.59
CA VAL A 206 0.23 15.07 -11.73
C VAL A 206 -0.46 15.57 -12.99
N ASN A 207 0.23 16.37 -13.81
CA ASN A 207 -0.25 16.70 -15.16
C ASN A 207 0.55 15.89 -16.17
N LEU A 208 -0.08 14.85 -16.71
CA LEU A 208 0.55 13.90 -17.64
C LEU A 208 0.60 14.41 -19.09
N TYR A 209 -0.04 15.54 -19.39
CA TYR A 209 -0.32 16.01 -20.77
C TYR A 209 0.24 17.40 -21.09
N THR A 210 1.30 17.84 -20.44
CA THR A 210 2.01 19.10 -20.77
C THR A 210 3.43 18.86 -21.22
#